data_AF-A0A4R5XVH0-F1
#
_entry.id   AF-A0A4R5XVH0-F1
#
_cell.length_a   1.000
_cell.length_b   1.000
_cell.length_c   1.000
_cell.angle_alpha   90.00
_cell.angle_beta   90.00
_cell.angle_gamma   90.00
#
_symmetry.space_group_name_H-M   'P 1'
#
loop_
_entity.id
_entity.type
_entity.pdbx_description
1 polymer ?
#
loop_
_entity_poly.entity_id
_entity_poly.type
_entity_poly.pdbx_seq_one_letter_code
_entity_poly.pdbx_strand_id
1 'polypeptide(L)'
;MEDLKEQKNFYHTLRSKINNWLETKTGKNHKYAKYLLFAPDIFYLLINVVRDKRVSTKDKAIAAGAIGYFILPFDLIPEGLIGPGGYIDDLIVASFVLQSIVNNLSPDIIQDHWAGDEDGLVIINKAAGLSEKVMGKGVLPKIIKKFRK
;
A
#
# COMPACT_ATOMS: atom_id res chain seq x y z
N MET A 1 9.51 -22.82 0.72
CA MET A 1 8.11 -23.27 0.92
C MET A 1 7.49 -22.57 2.13
N GLU A 2 8.27 -22.27 3.17
CA GLU A 2 7.91 -21.41 4.32
C GLU A 2 7.37 -20.04 3.87
N ASP A 3 8.14 -19.28 3.07
CA ASP A 3 7.85 -17.88 2.74
C ASP A 3 6.51 -17.68 2.00
N LEU A 4 6.14 -18.64 1.15
CA LEU A 4 4.86 -18.63 0.43
C LEU A 4 3.67 -18.86 1.37
N LYS A 5 3.85 -19.68 2.42
CA LYS A 5 2.83 -19.88 3.45
C LYS A 5 2.70 -18.64 4.32
N GLU A 6 3.81 -18.04 4.72
CA GLU A 6 3.81 -16.80 5.50
C GLU A 6 3.16 -15.65 4.73
N GLN A 7 3.48 -15.46 3.46
CA GLN A 7 2.85 -14.47 2.58
C GLN A 7 1.33 -14.66 2.53
N LYS A 8 0.85 -15.89 2.31
CA LYS A 8 -0.59 -16.20 2.28
C LYS A 8 -1.25 -15.96 3.64
N ASN A 9 -0.60 -16.35 4.73
CA ASN A 9 -1.12 -16.13 6.08
C ASN A 9 -1.23 -14.63 6.39
N PHE A 10 -0.20 -13.85 6.04
CA PHE A 10 -0.22 -12.40 6.20
C PHE A 10 -1.31 -11.76 5.35
N TYR A 11 -1.45 -12.16 4.08
CA TYR A 11 -2.51 -11.72 3.19
C TYR A 11 -3.90 -11.91 3.80
N HIS A 12 -4.22 -13.13 4.25
CA HIS A 12 -5.51 -13.42 4.86
C HIS A 12 -5.74 -12.67 6.17
N THR A 13 -4.69 -12.56 7.00
CA THR A 13 -4.76 -11.82 8.27
C THR A 13 -5.01 -10.34 8.04
N LEU A 14 -4.28 -9.71 7.12
CA LEU A 14 -4.44 -8.30 6.78
C LEU A 14 -5.83 -8.03 6.19
N ARG A 15 -6.28 -8.86 5.24
CA ARG A 15 -7.62 -8.79 4.65
C ARG A 15 -8.70 -8.87 5.73
N SER A 16 -8.59 -9.81 6.67
CA SER A 16 -9.54 -9.97 7.78
C SER A 16 -9.54 -8.76 8.72
N LYS A 17 -8.37 -8.25 9.13
CA LYS A 17 -8.27 -7.06 9.99
C LYS A 17 -8.89 -5.83 9.34
N ILE A 18 -8.64 -5.61 8.05
CA ILE A 18 -9.20 -4.48 7.31
C ILE A 18 -10.71 -4.61 7.20
N ASN A 19 -11.23 -5.79 6.85
CA ASN A 19 -12.68 -6.04 6.80
C ASN A 19 -13.34 -5.79 8.17
N ASN A 20 -12.74 -6.28 9.26
CA ASN A 20 -13.26 -6.04 10.61
C ASN A 20 -13.26 -4.55 10.98
N TRP A 21 -12.21 -3.81 10.62
CA TRP A 21 -12.14 -2.37 10.87
C TRP A 21 -13.18 -1.60 10.03
N LEU A 22 -13.41 -2.01 8.79
CA LEU A 22 -14.43 -1.42 7.93
C LEU A 22 -15.85 -1.61 8.44
N GLU A 23 -16.10 -2.63 9.27
CA GLU A 23 -17.40 -2.80 9.92
C GLU A 23 -17.66 -1.80 11.05
N THR A 24 -16.63 -1.13 11.56
CA THR A 24 -16.74 -0.12 12.63
C THR A 24 -17.32 1.20 12.13
N LYS A 25 -17.90 2.01 13.03
CA LYS A 25 -18.41 3.36 12.69
C LYS A 25 -17.33 4.29 12.11
N THR A 26 -16.08 4.13 12.55
CA THR A 26 -14.93 4.89 12.06
C THR A 26 -14.55 4.44 10.65
N GLY A 27 -14.46 3.13 10.42
CA GLY A 27 -14.13 2.55 9.12
C GLY A 27 -15.17 2.85 8.05
N LYS A 28 -16.47 2.68 8.35
CA LYS A 28 -17.59 2.95 7.43
C LYS A 28 -17.60 4.38 6.88
N ASN A 29 -17.21 5.35 7.70
CA ASN A 29 -17.22 6.77 7.36
C ASN A 29 -15.85 7.27 6.86
N HIS A 30 -14.83 6.41 6.79
CA HIS A 30 -13.50 6.83 6.42
C HIS A 30 -13.39 7.03 4.90
N LYS A 31 -12.96 8.23 4.50
CA LYS A 31 -12.81 8.62 3.09
C LYS A 31 -11.94 7.65 2.26
N TYR A 32 -10.99 6.98 2.91
CA TYR A 32 -10.04 6.07 2.26
C TYR A 32 -10.34 4.59 2.48
N ALA A 33 -11.47 4.24 3.11
CA ALA A 33 -11.91 2.87 3.39
C ALA A 33 -11.79 1.93 2.18
N LYS A 34 -12.24 2.39 1.01
CA LYS A 34 -12.21 1.62 -0.23
C LYS A 34 -10.79 1.29 -0.72
N TYR A 35 -9.79 2.11 -0.38
CA TYR A 35 -8.41 1.87 -0.83
C TYR A 35 -7.66 0.92 0.10
N LEU A 36 -8.02 0.94 1.39
CA LEU A 36 -7.48 -0.01 2.35
C LEU A 36 -7.83 -1.46 1.99
N LEU A 37 -8.99 -1.70 1.36
CA LEU A 37 -9.37 -3.03 0.86
C LEU A 37 -8.34 -3.65 -0.10
N PHE A 38 -7.61 -2.81 -0.85
CA PHE A 38 -6.61 -3.26 -1.82
C PHE A 38 -5.22 -3.42 -1.22
N ALA A 39 -4.98 -3.01 0.03
CA ALA A 39 -3.67 -3.12 0.68
C ALA A 39 -3.14 -4.58 0.73
N PRO A 40 -3.95 -5.61 1.05
CA PRO A 40 -3.49 -7.00 0.98
C PRO A 40 -3.07 -7.42 -0.44
N ASP A 41 -3.82 -6.98 -1.45
CA ASP A 41 -3.57 -7.33 -2.86
C ASP A 41 -2.28 -6.65 -3.37
N ILE A 42 -2.07 -5.39 -2.98
CA ILE A 42 -0.82 -4.66 -3.26
C ILE A 42 0.37 -5.32 -2.56
N PHE A 43 0.22 -5.72 -1.30
CA PHE A 43 1.29 -6.43 -0.59
C PHE A 43 1.67 -7.74 -1.30
N TYR A 44 0.66 -8.51 -1.71
CA TYR A 44 0.88 -9.75 -2.44
C TYR A 44 1.60 -9.51 -3.77
N LEU A 45 1.19 -8.50 -4.52
CA LEU A 45 1.85 -8.05 -5.75
C LEU A 45 3.32 -7.72 -5.48
N LEU A 46 3.62 -6.90 -4.47
CA LEU A 46 4.99 -6.48 -4.16
C LEU A 46 5.92 -7.66 -3.86
N ILE A 47 5.45 -8.65 -3.09
CA ILE A 47 6.24 -9.84 -2.77
C ILE A 47 6.57 -10.63 -4.04
N ASN A 48 5.63 -10.75 -4.98
CA ASN A 48 5.88 -11.44 -6.24
C ASN A 48 6.78 -10.63 -7.18
N VAL A 49 6.66 -9.30 -7.18
CA VAL A 49 7.54 -8.39 -7.92
C VAL A 49 9.00 -8.54 -7.50
N VAL A 50 9.28 -8.66 -6.19
CA VAL A 50 10.64 -8.91 -5.67
C VAL A 50 11.21 -10.21 -6.23
N ARG A 51 10.36 -11.19 -6.53
CA ARG A 51 10.74 -12.55 -6.98
C ARG A 51 10.76 -12.71 -8.50
N ASP A 52 10.12 -11.81 -9.24
CA ASP A 52 10.02 -11.90 -10.70
C ASP A 52 11.36 -11.52 -11.36
N LYS A 53 11.90 -12.41 -12.20
CA LYS A 53 13.17 -12.20 -12.90
C LYS A 53 13.11 -11.08 -13.94
N ARG A 54 11.92 -10.76 -14.46
CA ARG A 54 11.68 -9.67 -15.43
C ARG A 54 11.85 -8.28 -14.81
N VAL A 55 11.72 -8.16 -13.49
CA VAL A 55 11.79 -6.87 -12.78
C VAL A 55 13.24 -6.49 -12.48
N SER A 56 13.56 -5.21 -12.72
CA SER A 56 14.88 -4.64 -12.47
C SER A 56 15.28 -4.70 -10.99
N THR A 57 16.57 -4.78 -10.69
CA THR A 57 17.07 -4.79 -9.30
C THR A 57 16.66 -3.54 -8.53
N LYS A 58 16.57 -2.38 -9.20
CA LYS A 58 16.15 -1.12 -8.59
C LYS A 58 14.69 -1.20 -8.13
N ASP A 59 13.80 -1.71 -8.97
CA ASP A 59 12.37 -1.79 -8.65
C ASP A 59 12.09 -2.88 -7.62
N LYS A 60 12.86 -3.96 -7.63
CA LYS A 60 12.86 -4.94 -6.54
C LYS A 60 13.28 -4.33 -5.20
N ALA A 61 14.29 -3.46 -5.19
CA ALA A 61 14.71 -2.79 -3.97
C ALA A 61 13.63 -1.83 -3.44
N ILE A 62 12.95 -1.11 -4.33
CA ILE A 62 11.82 -0.25 -3.94
C ILE A 62 10.66 -1.10 -3.40
N ALA A 63 10.31 -2.19 -4.10
CA ALA A 63 9.27 -3.12 -3.64
C ALA A 63 9.62 -3.76 -2.29
N ALA A 64 10.88 -4.16 -2.09
CA ALA A 64 11.36 -4.70 -0.82
C ALA A 64 11.31 -3.66 0.31
N GLY A 65 11.68 -2.40 0.02
CA GLY A 65 11.52 -1.29 0.97
C GLY A 65 10.06 -1.06 1.36
N ALA A 66 9.15 -1.12 0.37
CA ALA A 66 7.71 -1.05 0.60
C ALA A 66 7.23 -2.21 1.48
N ILE A 67 7.61 -3.45 1.16
CA ILE A 67 7.30 -4.64 1.98
C ILE A 67 7.81 -4.48 3.41
N GLY A 68 9.04 -3.98 3.58
CA GLY A 68 9.61 -3.70 4.89
C GLY A 68 8.70 -2.79 5.69
N TYR A 69 8.19 -1.71 5.10
CA TYR A 69 7.21 -0.83 5.72
C TYR A 69 5.89 -1.55 6.06
N PHE A 70 5.38 -2.41 5.16
CA PHE A 70 4.16 -3.18 5.40
C PHE A 70 4.24 -4.17 6.57
N ILE A 71 5.41 -4.75 6.82
CA ILE A 71 5.63 -5.78 7.84
C ILE A 71 5.91 -5.17 9.23
N LEU A 72 6.34 -3.91 9.29
CA LEU A 72 6.56 -3.25 10.57
C LEU A 72 5.25 -3.21 11.39
N PRO A 73 5.30 -3.56 12.68
CA PRO A 73 4.10 -3.74 13.53
C PRO A 73 3.25 -2.48 13.75
N PHE A 74 3.61 -1.34 13.16
CA PHE A 74 2.97 -0.03 13.32
C PHE A 74 2.37 0.55 12.02
N ASP A 75 2.78 0.14 10.81
CA ASP A 75 2.82 1.07 9.68
C ASP A 75 1.78 0.84 8.55
N LEU A 76 0.87 -0.15 8.65
CA LEU A 76 -0.16 -0.34 7.62
C LEU A 76 -1.59 -0.57 8.05
N ILE A 77 -1.83 -0.65 9.35
CA ILE A 77 -3.17 -0.71 9.91
C ILE A 77 -3.30 0.47 10.87
N PRO A 78 -4.29 1.36 10.66
CA PRO A 78 -4.35 2.62 11.38
C PRO A 78 -4.49 2.39 12.88
N GLU A 79 -3.80 3.24 13.64
CA GLU A 79 -4.08 3.53 15.04
C GLU A 79 -5.49 4.14 15.19
N GLY A 80 -6.51 3.29 15.05
CA GLY A 80 -7.77 3.45 15.77
C GLY A 80 -7.61 3.35 17.30
N LEU A 81 -6.39 3.26 17.82
CA LEU A 81 -6.08 3.34 19.26
C LEU A 81 -5.63 4.73 19.75
N ILE A 82 -5.10 5.65 18.89
CA ILE A 82 -4.47 6.90 19.38
C ILE A 82 -4.76 8.16 18.50
N GLY A 83 -6.02 8.41 18.12
CA GLY A 83 -6.49 9.78 17.86
C GLY A 83 -6.19 10.47 16.50
N PRO A 84 -6.63 11.74 16.30
CA PRO A 84 -6.82 12.37 14.99
C PRO A 84 -5.55 12.89 14.27
N GLY A 85 -4.34 12.59 14.74
CA GLY A 85 -3.10 13.22 14.26
C GLY A 85 -2.14 12.36 13.42
N GLY A 86 -2.26 11.03 13.44
CA GLY A 86 -1.22 10.09 13.01
C GLY A 86 -1.27 9.57 11.57
N TYR A 87 -2.05 10.16 10.66
CA TYR A 87 -2.36 9.53 9.36
C TYR A 87 -1.52 10.01 8.17
N ILE A 88 -0.67 11.02 8.36
CA ILE A 88 0.01 11.68 7.23
C ILE A 88 1.20 10.86 6.75
N ASP A 89 1.97 10.27 7.66
CA ASP A 89 3.20 9.55 7.34
C ASP A 89 2.89 8.26 6.55
N ASP A 90 1.86 7.50 6.94
CA ASP A 90 1.38 6.32 6.21
C ASP A 90 0.85 6.63 4.81
N LEU A 91 0.13 7.75 4.67
CA LEU A 91 -0.40 8.17 3.38
C LEU A 91 0.72 8.54 2.40
N ILE A 92 1.84 9.09 2.89
CA ILE A 92 3.00 9.43 2.05
C ILE A 92 3.66 8.16 1.54
N VAL A 93 3.90 7.18 2.42
CA VAL A 93 4.57 5.95 2.03
C VAL A 93 3.70 5.14 1.07
N ALA A 94 2.41 4.96 1.38
CA ALA A 94 1.48 4.32 0.46
C ALA A 94 1.43 5.05 -0.89
N SER A 95 1.45 6.39 -0.86
CA SER A 95 1.46 7.21 -2.07
C SER A 95 2.70 7.00 -2.92
N PHE A 96 3.87 6.97 -2.30
CA PHE A 96 5.16 6.72 -2.94
C PHE A 96 5.22 5.32 -3.56
N VAL A 97 4.76 4.30 -2.82
CA VAL A 97 4.73 2.91 -3.29
C VAL A 97 3.82 2.76 -4.51
N LEU A 98 2.60 3.32 -4.45
CA LEU A 98 1.66 3.30 -5.58
C LEU A 98 2.22 3.99 -6.82
N GLN A 99 2.87 5.13 -6.64
CA GLN A 99 3.48 5.86 -7.74
C GLN A 99 4.68 5.11 -8.32
N SER A 100 5.48 4.44 -7.49
CA SER A 100 6.57 3.58 -7.98
C SER A 100 6.04 2.38 -8.77
N ILE A 101 4.94 1.76 -8.33
CA ILE A 101 4.31 0.64 -9.03
C ILE A 101 3.85 1.09 -10.42
N VAL A 102 3.11 2.20 -10.52
CA VAL A 102 2.61 2.71 -11.82
C VAL A 102 3.75 3.11 -12.76
N ASN A 103 4.79 3.74 -12.24
CA ASN A 103 5.85 4.30 -13.07
C ASN A 103 6.87 3.28 -13.55
N ASN A 104 7.09 2.21 -12.77
CA ASN A 104 8.23 1.31 -13.00
C ASN A 104 7.84 -0.13 -13.31
N LEU A 105 6.66 -0.60 -12.91
CA LEU A 105 6.22 -1.96 -13.23
C LEU A 105 5.46 -1.97 -14.55
N SER A 106 5.81 -2.88 -15.44
CA SER A 106 5.10 -3.05 -16.69
C SER A 106 3.70 -3.65 -16.44
N PRO A 107 2.71 -3.35 -17.30
CA PRO A 107 1.34 -3.78 -17.07
C PRO A 107 1.16 -5.31 -16.96
N ASP A 108 1.97 -6.08 -17.70
CA ASP A 108 1.99 -7.55 -17.64
C ASP A 108 2.41 -8.07 -16.27
N ILE A 109 3.43 -7.46 -15.64
CA ILE A 109 3.89 -7.84 -14.29
C ILE A 109 2.79 -7.64 -13.26
N ILE A 110 2.07 -6.53 -13.38
CA ILE A 110 0.96 -6.21 -12.48
C ILE A 110 -0.15 -7.26 -12.65
N GLN A 111 -0.56 -7.54 -13.89
CA GLN A 111 -1.65 -8.49 -14.15
C GLN A 111 -1.30 -9.92 -13.72
N ASP A 112 -0.07 -10.38 -14.01
CA ASP A 112 0.39 -11.74 -13.69
C ASP A 112 0.42 -12.01 -12.17
N HIS A 113 0.66 -10.97 -11.36
CA HIS A 113 0.90 -11.10 -9.92
C HIS A 113 -0.19 -10.50 -9.04
N TRP A 114 -1.27 -9.99 -9.65
CA TRP A 114 -2.40 -9.42 -8.92
C TRP A 114 -3.25 -10.52 -8.29
N ALA A 115 -3.56 -10.37 -7.00
CA ALA A 115 -4.38 -11.35 -6.25
C ALA A 115 -5.83 -10.92 -6.01
N GLY A 116 -6.18 -9.68 -6.36
CA GLY A 116 -7.54 -9.17 -6.18
C GLY A 116 -8.48 -9.60 -7.30
N ASP A 117 -9.78 -9.60 -7.01
CA ASP A 117 -10.83 -9.99 -7.97
C ASP A 117 -11.08 -8.93 -9.06
N GLU A 118 -10.78 -7.67 -8.76
CA GLU A 118 -10.88 -6.55 -9.71
C GLU A 118 -9.62 -6.44 -10.57
N ASP A 119 -9.70 -5.75 -11.71
CA ASP A 119 -8.54 -5.49 -12.56
C ASP A 119 -7.47 -4.68 -11.81
N GLY A 120 -6.31 -5.31 -11.58
CA GLY A 120 -5.21 -4.73 -10.83
C GLY A 120 -4.66 -3.45 -11.43
N LEU A 121 -4.60 -3.33 -12.76
CA LEU A 121 -4.16 -2.08 -13.41
C LEU A 121 -5.13 -0.95 -13.12
N VAL A 122 -6.44 -1.23 -13.20
CA VAL A 122 -7.47 -0.24 -12.92
C VAL A 122 -7.38 0.21 -11.46
N ILE A 123 -7.21 -0.72 -10.53
CA ILE A 123 -7.08 -0.41 -9.09
C ILE A 123 -5.83 0.41 -8.80
N ILE A 124 -4.68 -0.01 -9.33
CA ILE A 124 -3.40 0.65 -9.11
C ILE A 124 -3.40 2.07 -9.69
N ASN A 125 -3.93 2.26 -10.91
CA ASN A 125 -4.06 3.59 -11.50
C ASN A 125 -5.00 4.50 -10.70
N LYS A 126 -6.14 3.98 -10.23
CA LYS A 126 -7.06 4.74 -9.35
C LYS A 126 -6.36 5.14 -8.05
N ALA A 127 -5.70 4.19 -7.40
CA ALA A 127 -4.98 4.41 -6.14
C ALA A 127 -3.84 5.42 -6.30
N ALA A 128 -3.06 5.32 -7.38
CA ALA A 128 -1.99 6.27 -7.70
C ALA A 128 -2.51 7.69 -7.98
N GLY A 129 -3.63 7.85 -8.71
CA GLY A 129 -4.22 9.17 -8.93
C GLY A 129 -4.73 9.85 -7.65
N LEU A 130 -5.10 9.06 -6.63
CA LEU A 130 -5.46 9.58 -5.32
C LEU A 130 -4.24 9.93 -4.49
N SER A 131 -3.21 9.11 -4.56
CA SER A 131 -1.89 9.37 -4.00
C SER A 131 -1.37 10.73 -4.47
N GLU A 132 -1.40 10.99 -5.78
CA GLU A 132 -1.00 12.27 -6.37
C GLU A 132 -1.84 13.44 -5.81
N LYS A 133 -3.16 13.26 -5.70
CA LYS A 133 -4.06 14.27 -5.13
C LYS A 133 -3.78 14.53 -3.64
N VAL A 134 -3.39 13.51 -2.88
CA VAL A 134 -3.04 13.62 -1.45
C VAL A 134 -1.68 14.31 -1.29
N MET A 135 -0.68 13.89 -2.07
CA MET A 135 0.66 14.50 -2.10
C MET A 135 0.61 15.97 -2.51
N GLY A 136 -0.16 16.30 -3.55
CA GLY A 136 -0.26 17.65 -4.11
C GLY A 136 -1.08 18.65 -3.29
N LYS A 137 -2.08 18.22 -2.50
CA LYS A 137 -3.01 19.14 -1.81
C LYS A 137 -2.62 19.57 -0.39
N GLY A 138 -1.45 19.21 0.12
CA GLY A 138 -1.00 19.76 1.41
C GLY A 138 -0.06 18.90 2.25
N VAL A 139 0.44 17.78 1.72
CA VAL A 139 1.39 16.92 2.42
C VAL A 139 2.82 17.33 2.13
N LEU A 140 3.21 17.48 0.86
CA LEU A 140 4.56 17.94 0.46
C LEU A 140 4.98 19.26 1.16
N PRO A 141 4.13 20.32 1.18
CA PRO A 141 4.49 21.58 1.84
C PRO A 141 4.68 21.45 3.36
N LYS A 142 3.97 20.52 4.03
CA LYS A 142 4.11 20.30 5.48
C LYS A 142 5.36 19.51 5.83
N ILE A 143 5.72 18.49 5.03
CA ILE A 143 6.96 17.73 5.18
C ILE A 143 8.17 18.65 5.01
N ILE A 144 8.23 19.38 3.89
CA ILE A 144 9.33 20.30 3.59
C ILE A 144 9.51 21.31 4.74
N LYS A 145 8.41 21.77 5.33
CA LYS A 145 8.46 22.70 6.48
C LYS A 145 8.94 22.03 7.79
N LYS A 146 8.71 20.72 7.98
CA LYS A 146 9.18 19.93 9.14
C LYS A 146 10.68 19.62 9.08
N PHE A 147 11.22 19.40 7.88
CA PHE A 147 12.66 19.16 7.66
C PHE A 147 13.48 20.44 7.49
N ARG A 148 12.84 21.60 7.33
CA ARG A 148 13.48 22.93 7.27
C ARG A 148 13.46 23.63 8.63
N LYS A 149 13.71 22.89 9.71
CA LYS A 149 13.84 23.39 11.07
C LYS A 149 15.06 22.79 11.74
#